data_AF-A0A932HM37-F1
#
_entry.id   AF-A0A932HM37-F1
#
_cell.length_a   1.000
_cell.length_b   1.000
_cell.length_c   1.000
_cell.angle_alpha   90.00
_cell.angle_beta   90.00
_cell.angle_gamma   90.00
#
_symmetry.space_group_name_H-M   'P 1'
#
loop_
_entity.id
_entity.type
_entity.pdbx_description
1 polymer ?
#
loop_
_entity_poly.entity_id
_entity_poly.type
_entity_poly.pdbx_seq_one_letter_code
_entity_poly.pdbx_strand_id
1 'polypeptide(L)'
;LKFLAVKQGVPGFRVLQGYEHLSAASLLQGGDGLVPGSANVAPALFVALHQAAARGDAGTCARLQVEVEDLGSLHTHGHWLPALKAACAAVGIGNGVPAAPLLPATEDQRRAITAILARHRLVSATSPAPGTGNTAPA
;
A
#
# COMPACT_ATOMS: atom_id res chain seq x y z
N LEU A 1 15.58 12.72 7.24
CA LEU A 1 15.51 12.12 5.89
C LEU A 1 16.77 12.44 5.08
N LYS A 2 17.85 11.66 5.27
CA LYS A 2 19.18 11.98 4.68
C LYS A 2 19.16 12.12 3.16
N PHE A 3 18.31 11.36 2.47
CA PHE A 3 18.23 11.40 1.01
C PHE A 3 17.69 12.70 0.43
N LEU A 4 16.92 13.50 1.18
CA LEU A 4 16.46 14.81 0.70
C LEU A 4 17.62 15.81 0.54
N ALA A 5 18.73 15.60 1.27
CA ALA A 5 19.91 16.46 1.17
C ALA A 5 20.57 16.39 -0.21
N VAL A 6 20.39 15.32 -0.99
CA VAL A 6 20.94 15.21 -2.35
C VAL A 6 20.45 16.35 -3.26
N LYS A 7 19.25 16.86 -2.99
CA LYS A 7 18.64 17.96 -3.75
C LYS A 7 19.38 19.28 -3.57
N GLN A 8 20.17 19.43 -2.50
CA GLN A 8 21.00 20.63 -2.27
C GLN A 8 22.25 20.64 -3.17
N GLY A 9 22.77 19.46 -3.54
CA GLY A 9 23.95 19.32 -4.40
C GLY A 9 23.64 19.05 -5.87
N VAL A 10 22.41 18.64 -6.19
CA VAL A 10 21.99 18.25 -7.54
C VAL A 10 20.67 18.95 -7.89
N PRO A 11 20.72 20.14 -8.51
CA PRO A 11 19.53 20.84 -8.97
C PRO A 11 18.66 19.95 -9.88
N GLY A 12 17.35 19.96 -9.66
CA GLY A 12 16.40 19.17 -10.43
C GLY A 12 16.30 17.69 -10.05
N PHE A 13 17.12 17.18 -9.13
CA PHE A 13 17.00 15.80 -8.64
C PHE A 13 15.65 15.60 -7.93
N ARG A 14 14.92 14.55 -8.30
CA ARG A 14 13.61 14.21 -7.74
C ARG A 14 13.74 13.04 -6.75
N VAL A 15 13.24 13.22 -5.53
CA VAL A 15 13.21 12.21 -4.47
C VAL A 15 11.79 11.72 -4.27
N LEU A 16 11.53 10.46 -4.60
CA LEU A 16 10.25 9.80 -4.36
C LEU A 16 10.39 8.82 -3.20
N GLN A 17 9.53 8.93 -2.19
CA GLN A 17 9.58 8.08 -0.99
C GLN A 17 8.80 6.78 -1.20
N GLY A 18 9.47 5.63 -1.07
CA GLY A 18 8.83 4.30 -1.17
C GLY A 18 8.53 3.65 0.18
N TYR A 19 9.20 4.07 1.26
CA TYR A 19 8.92 3.57 2.62
C TYR A 19 7.74 4.34 3.22
N GLU A 20 6.56 3.72 3.18
CA GLU A 20 5.26 4.35 3.48
C GLU A 20 5.19 4.98 4.88
N HIS A 21 5.90 4.41 5.86
CA HIS A 21 6.04 4.94 7.22
C HIS A 21 6.61 6.37 7.28
N LEU A 22 7.29 6.81 6.21
CA LEU A 22 7.89 8.14 6.10
C LEU A 22 7.20 9.03 5.05
N SER A 23 6.03 8.63 4.53
CA SER A 23 5.35 9.35 3.43
C SER A 23 5.06 10.81 3.78
N ALA A 24 4.34 11.08 4.87
CA ALA A 24 4.00 12.43 5.30
C ALA A 24 5.25 13.25 5.61
N ALA A 25 6.16 12.68 6.40
CA ALA A 25 7.41 13.34 6.79
C ALA A 25 8.26 13.70 5.57
N SER A 26 8.29 12.84 4.55
CA SER A 26 9.04 13.08 3.31
C SER A 26 8.44 14.18 2.47
N LEU A 27 7.11 14.18 2.28
CA LEU A 27 6.45 15.22 1.52
C LEU A 27 6.57 16.59 2.20
N LEU A 28 6.34 16.67 3.51
CA LEU A 28 6.45 17.91 4.28
C LEU A 28 7.88 18.49 4.29
N GLN A 29 8.91 17.65 4.13
CA GLN A 29 10.31 18.08 4.08
C GLN A 29 10.81 18.35 2.65
N GLY A 30 9.92 18.38 1.64
CA GLY A 30 10.27 18.72 0.26
C GLY A 30 10.62 17.54 -0.63
N GLY A 31 10.18 16.33 -0.27
CA GLY A 31 10.12 15.19 -1.18
C GLY A 31 9.16 15.46 -2.34
N ASP A 32 9.45 14.85 -3.49
CA ASP A 32 8.82 15.18 -4.77
C ASP A 32 7.60 14.32 -5.10
N GLY A 33 7.33 13.31 -4.28
CA GLY A 33 6.26 12.34 -4.47
C GLY A 33 6.50 11.06 -3.68
N LEU A 34 5.64 10.08 -3.92
CA LEU A 34 5.65 8.79 -3.24
C LEU A 34 5.65 7.65 -4.26
N VAL A 35 6.20 6.49 -3.90
CA VAL A 35 6.06 5.21 -4.63
C VAL A 35 5.53 4.12 -3.67
N PRO A 36 4.29 4.26 -3.16
CA PRO A 36 3.74 3.35 -2.16
C PRO A 36 3.18 2.08 -2.82
N GLY A 37 3.45 0.92 -2.23
CA GLY A 37 2.85 -0.34 -2.65
C GLY A 37 1.33 -0.35 -2.40
N SER A 38 0.90 0.17 -1.26
CA SER A 38 -0.51 0.22 -0.83
C SER A 38 -1.38 1.11 -1.73
N ALA A 39 -0.80 1.99 -2.56
CA ALA A 39 -1.59 2.74 -3.56
C ALA A 39 -2.17 1.88 -4.68
N ASN A 40 -1.71 0.63 -4.85
CA ASN A 40 -2.37 -0.31 -5.77
C ASN A 40 -3.82 -0.59 -5.34
N VAL A 41 -4.14 -0.47 -4.04
CA VAL A 41 -5.49 -0.70 -3.51
C VAL A 41 -6.14 0.56 -2.94
N ALA A 42 -5.36 1.55 -2.50
CA ALA A 42 -5.86 2.78 -1.88
C ALA A 42 -5.24 4.06 -2.48
N PRO A 43 -5.30 4.29 -3.80
CA PRO A 43 -4.62 5.43 -4.43
C PRO A 43 -5.12 6.78 -3.89
N ALA A 44 -6.42 6.89 -3.56
CA ALA A 44 -7.02 8.11 -3.05
C ALA A 44 -6.40 8.58 -1.72
N LEU A 45 -6.00 7.65 -0.84
CA LEU A 45 -5.33 7.97 0.43
C LEU A 45 -4.00 8.70 0.20
N PHE A 46 -3.19 8.19 -0.72
CA PHE A 46 -1.89 8.78 -1.04
C PHE A 46 -1.99 10.09 -1.82
N VAL A 47 -3.01 10.23 -2.69
CA VAL A 47 -3.33 11.51 -3.35
C VAL A 47 -3.72 12.57 -2.33
N ALA A 48 -4.61 12.23 -1.37
CA ALA A 48 -5.01 13.14 -0.31
C ALA A 48 -3.80 13.56 0.55
N LEU A 49 -2.91 12.61 0.88
CA LEU A 49 -1.70 12.90 1.64
C LEU A 49 -0.76 13.83 0.89
N HIS A 50 -0.55 13.60 -0.41
CA HIS A 50 0.26 14.47 -1.26
C HIS A 50 -0.33 15.89 -1.33
N GLN A 51 -1.64 16.02 -1.54
CA GLN A 51 -2.31 17.33 -1.61
C GLN A 51 -2.27 18.08 -0.28
N ALA A 52 -2.44 17.40 0.85
CA ALA A 52 -2.31 17.99 2.17
C ALA A 52 -0.89 18.53 2.40
N ALA A 53 0.13 17.72 2.07
CA ALA A 53 1.52 18.13 2.21
C ALA A 53 1.88 19.30 1.29
N ALA A 54 1.36 19.32 0.06
CA ALA A 54 1.56 20.41 -0.89
C ALA A 54 0.99 21.76 -0.39
N ARG A 55 -0.02 21.73 0.50
CA ARG A 55 -0.55 22.92 1.18
C ARG A 55 0.11 23.22 2.52
N GLY A 56 1.09 22.41 2.96
CA GLY A 56 1.72 22.53 4.27
C GLY A 56 0.80 22.14 5.44
N ASP A 57 -0.30 21.41 5.19
CA ASP A 57 -1.28 21.01 6.20
C ASP A 57 -0.76 19.80 7.01
N ALA A 58 0.13 20.08 7.96
CA ALA A 58 0.76 19.06 8.80
C ALA A 58 -0.24 18.26 9.64
N GLY A 59 -1.36 18.88 10.06
CA GLY A 59 -2.41 18.21 10.83
C GLY A 59 -3.12 17.13 10.02
N THR A 60 -3.54 17.47 8.80
CA THR A 60 -4.12 16.48 7.88
C THR A 60 -3.10 15.41 7.48
N CYS A 61 -1.85 15.78 7.24
CA CYS A 61 -0.78 14.82 6.95
C CYS A 61 -0.57 13.81 8.10
N ALA A 62 -0.57 14.26 9.35
CA ALA A 62 -0.41 13.39 10.51
C ALA A 62 -1.56 12.38 10.60
N ARG A 63 -2.82 12.82 10.45
CA ARG A 63 -3.99 11.94 10.44
C ARG A 63 -3.90 10.90 9.31
N LEU A 64 -3.61 11.35 8.09
CA LEU A 64 -3.50 10.45 6.93
C LEU A 64 -2.32 9.48 7.06
N GLN A 65 -1.22 9.87 7.71
CA GLN A 65 -0.11 8.95 7.99
C GLN A 65 -0.55 7.81 8.91
N VAL A 66 -1.43 8.05 9.88
CA VAL A 66 -1.98 6.96 10.73
C VAL A 66 -2.78 5.96 9.88
N GLU A 67 -3.56 6.45 8.91
CA GLU A 67 -4.30 5.59 7.97
C GLU A 67 -3.35 4.81 7.06
N VAL A 68 -2.27 5.45 6.57
CA VAL A 68 -1.21 4.79 5.80
C VAL A 68 -0.55 3.67 6.62
N GLU A 69 -0.28 3.90 7.90
CA GLU A 69 0.34 2.92 8.78
C GLU A 69 -0.55 1.71 9.02
N ASP A 70 -1.84 1.96 9.27
CA ASP A 70 -2.81 0.89 9.46
C ASP A 70 -3.03 0.07 8.19
N LEU A 71 -3.12 0.73 7.02
CA LEU A 71 -3.23 0.04 5.74
C LEU A 71 -1.95 -0.76 5.43
N GLY A 72 -0.78 -0.16 5.68
CA GLY A 72 0.53 -0.76 5.46
C GLY A 72 0.77 -2.04 6.27
N SER A 73 0.02 -2.25 7.36
CA SER A 73 0.03 -3.51 8.12
C SER A 73 -0.32 -4.75 7.28
N LEU A 74 -0.96 -4.58 6.11
CA LEU A 74 -1.18 -5.65 5.14
C LEU A 74 0.14 -6.38 4.81
N HIS A 75 1.26 -5.65 4.74
CA HIS A 75 2.57 -6.21 4.38
C HIS A 75 3.17 -7.12 5.46
N THR A 76 2.62 -7.12 6.67
CA THR A 76 3.09 -7.95 7.78
C THR A 76 2.46 -9.35 7.80
N HIS A 77 1.43 -9.59 6.97
CA HIS A 77 0.77 -10.89 6.86
C HIS A 77 1.51 -11.81 5.86
N GLY A 78 2.69 -12.28 6.26
CA GLY A 78 3.57 -13.10 5.43
C GLY A 78 4.58 -12.26 4.66
N HIS A 79 4.90 -12.66 3.42
CA HIS A 79 5.77 -11.87 2.55
C HIS A 79 5.00 -10.69 1.95
N TRP A 80 5.62 -9.50 1.90
CA TRP A 80 4.97 -8.25 1.48
C TRP A 80 4.31 -8.35 0.09
N LEU A 81 4.99 -8.97 -0.89
CA LEU A 81 4.50 -9.03 -2.27
C LEU A 81 3.27 -9.95 -2.46
N PRO A 82 3.25 -11.21 -1.96
CA PRO A 82 2.03 -12.02 -1.94
C PRO A 82 0.88 -11.35 -1.17
N ALA A 83 1.17 -10.68 -0.05
CA ALA A 83 0.16 -9.94 0.70
C ALA A 83 -0.45 -8.80 -0.13
N LEU A 84 0.38 -7.98 -0.78
CA LEU A 84 -0.09 -6.92 -1.67
C LEU A 84 -0.90 -7.48 -2.86
N LYS A 85 -0.45 -8.57 -3.48
CA LYS A 85 -1.21 -9.21 -4.56
C LYS A 85 -2.56 -9.74 -4.08
N ALA A 86 -2.62 -10.35 -2.90
CA ALA A 86 -3.87 -10.78 -2.29
C ALA A 86 -4.81 -9.59 -2.02
N ALA A 87 -4.26 -8.46 -1.55
CA ALA A 87 -5.03 -7.24 -1.38
C ALA A 87 -5.59 -6.72 -2.71
N CYS A 88 -4.77 -6.70 -3.77
CA CYS A 88 -5.21 -6.34 -5.12
C CYS A 88 -6.36 -7.25 -5.61
N ALA A 89 -6.22 -8.57 -5.45
CA ALA A 89 -7.27 -9.51 -5.84
C ALA A 89 -8.58 -9.28 -5.07
N ALA A 90 -8.49 -8.97 -3.77
CA ALA A 90 -9.65 -8.69 -2.93
C ALA A 90 -10.41 -7.42 -3.37
N VAL A 91 -9.73 -6.43 -3.95
CA VAL A 91 -10.37 -5.25 -4.56
C VAL A 91 -10.70 -5.43 -6.05
N GLY A 92 -10.58 -6.65 -6.58
CA GLY A 92 -10.94 -6.98 -7.97
C GLY A 92 -9.83 -6.78 -9.01
N ILE A 93 -8.57 -6.65 -8.60
CA ILE A 93 -7.41 -6.43 -9.48
C ILE A 93 -6.52 -7.68 -9.53
N GLY A 94 -6.51 -8.36 -10.68
CA GLY A 94 -5.69 -9.56 -10.89
C GLY A 94 -6.18 -10.78 -10.10
N ASN A 95 -5.35 -11.83 -10.03
CA ASN A 95 -5.71 -13.12 -9.43
C ASN A 95 -5.03 -13.39 -8.07
N GLY A 96 -4.21 -12.47 -7.58
CA GLY A 96 -3.53 -12.60 -6.29
C GLY A 96 -2.37 -13.60 -6.26
N VAL A 97 -2.03 -14.23 -7.40
CA VAL A 97 -0.99 -15.26 -7.50
C VAL A 97 0.35 -14.61 -7.88
N PRO A 98 1.38 -14.68 -7.02
CA PRO A 98 2.73 -14.24 -7.38
C PRO A 98 3.40 -15.23 -8.35
N ALA A 99 4.40 -14.73 -9.10
CA ALA A 99 5.29 -15.61 -9.85
C ALA A 99 6.18 -16.42 -8.90
N ALA A 100 6.56 -17.62 -9.33
CA ALA A 100 7.56 -18.43 -8.63
C ALA A 100 8.87 -17.64 -8.44
N PRO A 101 9.60 -17.85 -7.33
CA PRO A 101 9.44 -18.90 -6.32
C PRO A 101 8.49 -18.53 -5.16
N LEU A 102 7.84 -17.36 -5.20
CA LEU A 102 6.95 -16.94 -4.13
C LEU A 102 5.65 -17.75 -4.17
N LEU A 103 5.19 -18.18 -3.00
CA LEU A 103 3.89 -18.83 -2.84
C LEU A 103 2.78 -17.78 -2.63
N PRO A 104 1.55 -18.07 -3.06
CA PRO A 104 0.39 -17.25 -2.73
C PRO A 104 0.22 -17.09 -1.22
N ALA A 105 -0.45 -16.01 -0.80
CA ALA A 105 -0.87 -15.85 0.59
C ALA A 105 -1.75 -17.05 1.02
N THR A 106 -1.68 -17.45 2.28
CA THR A 106 -2.59 -18.48 2.84
C THR A 106 -4.01 -17.92 3.00
N GLU A 107 -4.98 -18.80 3.22
CA GLU A 107 -6.36 -18.36 3.47
C GLU A 107 -6.46 -17.49 4.73
N ASP A 108 -5.72 -17.83 5.79
CA ASP A 108 -5.67 -17.05 7.03
C ASP A 108 -5.07 -15.65 6.80
N GLN A 109 -4.00 -15.56 6.00
CA GLN A 109 -3.41 -14.28 5.59
C GLN A 109 -4.39 -13.45 4.76
N ARG A 110 -5.08 -14.07 3.78
CA ARG A 110 -6.11 -13.40 2.99
C ARG A 110 -7.22 -12.83 3.86
N ARG A 111 -7.75 -13.59 4.82
CA ARG A 111 -8.79 -13.11 5.75
C ARG A 111 -8.31 -11.90 6.56
N ALA A 112 -7.08 -11.94 7.07
CA ALA A 112 -6.50 -10.81 7.81
C ALA A 112 -6.34 -9.56 6.92
N ILE A 113 -5.85 -9.73 5.69
CA ILE A 113 -5.71 -8.64 4.70
C ILE A 113 -7.08 -8.05 4.35
N THR A 114 -8.09 -8.87 4.07
CA THR A 114 -9.46 -8.40 3.78
C THR A 114 -10.06 -7.63 4.96
N ALA A 115 -9.79 -8.03 6.20
CA ALA A 115 -10.23 -7.28 7.38
C ALA A 115 -9.58 -5.89 7.46
N ILE A 116 -8.30 -5.76 7.11
CA ILE A 116 -7.62 -4.46 6.99
C ILE A 116 -8.32 -3.61 5.92
N LEU A 117 -8.49 -4.15 4.71
CA LEU A 117 -9.14 -3.44 3.60
C LEU A 117 -10.57 -2.98 3.94
N ALA A 118 -11.33 -3.78 4.68
CA ALA A 118 -12.69 -3.43 5.10
C ALA A 118 -12.71 -2.23 6.06
N ARG A 119 -11.74 -2.11 6.98
CA ARG A 119 -11.60 -0.93 7.87
C ARG A 119 -11.37 0.35 7.08
N HIS A 120 -10.67 0.25 5.95
CA HIS A 120 -10.44 1.34 4.98
C HIS A 120 -11.56 1.49 3.94
N ARG A 121 -12.65 0.72 4.06
CA ARG A 121 -13.81 0.73 3.15
C ARG A 121 -13.45 0.43 1.69
N LEU A 122 -12.39 -0.34 1.47
CA LEU A 122 -11.93 -0.75 0.14
C LEU A 122 -12.63 -2.00 -0.38
N VAL A 123 -13.23 -2.78 0.53
CA VAL A 123 -14.04 -3.97 0.24
C VAL A 123 -15.25 -4.01 1.18
N SER A 124 -16.34 -4.66 0.74
CA SER A 124 -17.48 -4.94 1.63
C SER A 124 -17.13 -6.09 2.59
N ALA A 125 -17.65 -6.04 3.81
CA ALA A 125 -17.51 -7.11 4.79
C ALA A 125 -18.44 -8.28 4.43
N THR A 126 -18.13 -9.02 3.36
CA THR A 126 -18.87 -10.23 2.98
C THR A 126 -17.91 -11.29 2.42
N SER A 127 -17.94 -12.47 3.03
CA SER A 127 -17.05 -13.65 2.88
C SER A 127 -16.75 -14.06 1.43
N PRO A 128 -15.56 -14.61 1.11
CA PRO A 128 -15.30 -15.16 -0.21
C PRO A 128 -16.15 -16.41 -0.43
N ALA A 129 -16.81 -16.50 -1.59
CA ALA A 129 -17.27 -17.79 -2.09
C ALA A 129 -16.04 -18.65 -2.45
N PRO A 130 -15.98 -19.93 -2.09
CA PRO A 130 -14.93 -20.81 -2.56
C PRO A 130 -15.08 -20.98 -4.08
N GLY A 131 -14.16 -20.39 -4.84
CA GLY A 131 -14.00 -20.72 -6.25
C GLY A 131 -13.68 -22.20 -6.36
N THR A 132 -14.58 -22.94 -7.00
CA THR A 132 -14.47 -24.36 -7.29
C THR A 132 -13.11 -24.69 -7.91
N GLY A 133 -12.47 -25.72 -7.37
CA GLY A 133 -11.13 -26.17 -7.73
C GLY A 133 -10.91 -26.32 -9.24
N ASN A 134 -9.76 -25.84 -9.68
CA ASN A 134 -9.22 -26.20 -10.98
C ASN A 134 -8.61 -27.60 -10.87
N THR A 135 -9.32 -28.61 -11.37
CA THR A 135 -8.75 -29.92 -11.68
C THR A 135 -7.73 -29.75 -12.80
N ALA A 136 -6.45 -29.98 -12.51
CA ALA A 136 -5.43 -30.12 -13.54
C ALA A 136 -5.71 -31.38 -14.39
N PRO A 137 -5.59 -31.34 -15.72
CA PRO A 137 -5.62 -32.56 -16.53
C PRO A 137 -4.28 -33.31 -16.40
N ALA A 138 -4.39 -34.63 -16.50
CA ALA A 138 -3.32 -35.63 -16.44
C ALA A 138 -2.28 -35.48 -17.57
#